data_AF-A0A7W0T5Z6-F1
#
_entry.id   AF-A0A7W0T5Z6-F1
#
_cell.length_a   1.000
_cell.length_b   1.000
_cell.length_c   1.000
_cell.angle_alpha   90.00
_cell.angle_beta   90.00
_cell.angle_gamma   90.00
#
_symmetry.space_group_name_H-M   'P 1'
#
loop_
_entity.id
_entity.type
_entity.pdbx_description
1 polymer ?
#
loop_
_entity_poly.entity_id
_entity_poly.type
_entity_poly.pdbx_seq_one_letter_code
_entity_poly.pdbx_strand_id
1 'polypeptide(L)'
;MFYEYALISVVIACGYWGIYFVRRQPHGTMTFGLMQLGAAALAGLGLLGRKYDDVAALGVAGAIGIGAGVCLLVIGPLVRGLARRFAAAERLGIASRLLDVAELLTPGSGIAEEKAVLGAMKEIRDGRIEETVDALNAAKDRAPAEARLAIDERIALLYLAAYRWTDAIAHAEAHLFPSGDASRPRKAGETPPPEAHAPGSLRAALGVAPPVWVELLGAYGRTGDLDRAARMLAKLEDVCDGREDASLWIHRARMMFLALAGRTGAVRALVAPRRARHMSAAARTYWMAVAHEH
;
A
#
# COMPACT_ATOMS: atom_id res chain seq x y z
N MET A 1 27.09 -16.79 -30.04
CA MET A 1 25.69 -17.28 -29.96
C MET A 1 25.06 -17.02 -28.59
N PHE A 2 25.19 -17.87 -27.55
CA PHE A 2 24.48 -17.65 -26.26
C PHE A 2 24.73 -16.27 -25.62
N TYR A 3 25.97 -15.82 -25.61
CA TYR A 3 26.33 -14.50 -25.06
C TYR A 3 25.69 -13.34 -25.82
N GLU A 4 25.57 -13.42 -27.15
CA GLU A 4 24.92 -12.37 -27.96
C GLU A 4 23.42 -12.33 -27.67
N TYR A 5 22.76 -13.49 -27.53
CA TYR A 5 21.36 -13.54 -27.13
C TYR A 5 21.15 -12.93 -25.75
N ALA A 6 22.06 -13.17 -24.79
CA ALA A 6 22.00 -12.55 -23.47
C ALA A 6 22.11 -11.01 -23.56
N LEU A 7 23.07 -10.48 -24.32
CA LEU A 7 23.22 -9.04 -24.54
C LEU A 7 21.97 -8.43 -25.19
N ILE A 8 21.46 -9.03 -26.28
CA ILE A 8 20.25 -8.56 -26.98
C ILE A 8 19.06 -8.55 -26.02
N SER A 9 18.90 -9.61 -25.22
CA SER A 9 17.80 -9.72 -24.24
C SER A 9 17.85 -8.59 -23.21
N VAL A 10 19.05 -8.28 -22.70
CA VAL A 10 19.26 -7.20 -21.72
C VAL A 10 19.01 -5.84 -22.36
N VAL A 11 19.50 -5.59 -23.57
CA VAL A 11 19.25 -4.34 -24.30
C VAL A 11 17.75 -4.10 -24.46
N ILE A 12 17.00 -5.11 -24.92
CA ILE A 12 15.56 -4.99 -25.14
C ILE A 12 14.82 -4.81 -23.81
N ALA A 13 15.05 -5.70 -22.84
CA ALA A 13 14.30 -5.70 -21.60
C ALA A 13 14.61 -4.47 -20.73
N CYS A 14 15.89 -4.18 -20.47
CA CYS A 14 16.28 -3.01 -19.68
C CYS A 14 16.02 -1.70 -20.43
N GLY A 15 16.15 -1.68 -21.76
CA GLY A 15 15.81 -0.51 -22.57
C GLY A 15 14.32 -0.18 -22.48
N TYR A 16 13.45 -1.16 -22.69
CA TYR A 16 12.01 -0.99 -22.62
C TYR A 16 11.53 -0.58 -21.23
N TRP A 17 11.90 -1.35 -20.19
CA TRP A 17 11.50 -1.05 -18.82
C TRP A 17 12.15 0.23 -18.29
N GLY A 18 13.39 0.52 -18.68
CA GLY A 18 14.08 1.75 -18.28
C GLY A 18 13.36 2.99 -18.80
N ILE A 19 12.99 3.02 -20.08
CA ILE A 19 12.18 4.10 -20.66
C ILE A 19 10.83 4.20 -19.97
N TYR A 20 10.18 3.06 -19.71
CA TYR A 20 8.88 3.03 -19.02
C TYR A 20 8.95 3.66 -17.63
N PHE A 21 9.92 3.29 -16.80
CA PHE A 21 10.08 3.81 -15.44
C PHE A 21 10.51 5.28 -15.40
N VAL A 22 11.34 5.73 -16.36
CA VAL A 22 11.69 7.15 -16.47
C VAL A 22 10.46 7.99 -16.84
N ARG A 23 9.58 7.48 -17.70
CA ARG A 23 8.40 8.24 -18.20
C ARG A 23 7.17 8.17 -17.30
N ARG A 24 6.96 7.07 -16.57
CA ARG A 24 5.76 6.89 -15.73
C ARG A 24 6.06 7.07 -14.25
N GLN A 25 6.08 8.33 -13.81
CA GLN A 25 5.80 8.66 -12.41
C GLN A 25 4.29 8.49 -12.17
N PRO A 26 3.83 7.93 -11.03
CA PRO A 26 4.53 7.78 -9.75
C PRO A 26 5.06 6.36 -9.41
N HIS A 27 4.90 5.36 -10.29
CA HIS A 27 5.10 3.95 -9.92
C HIS A 27 6.55 3.42 -10.03
N GLY A 28 7.53 4.30 -10.24
CA GLY A 28 8.95 3.96 -10.20
C GLY A 28 9.80 5.23 -10.04
N THR A 29 10.99 5.08 -9.43
CA THR A 29 11.93 6.21 -9.37
C THR A 29 12.70 6.33 -10.67
N MET A 30 12.95 7.59 -11.07
CA MET A 30 13.80 7.92 -12.20
C MET A 30 15.17 7.24 -12.10
N THR A 31 15.73 7.13 -10.90
CA THR A 31 17.01 6.46 -10.61
C THR A 31 17.02 5.01 -11.07
N PHE A 32 15.99 4.23 -10.71
CA PHE A 32 15.89 2.83 -11.11
C PHE A 32 15.78 2.68 -12.62
N GLY A 33 14.98 3.54 -13.27
CA GLY A 33 14.87 3.58 -14.73
C GLY A 33 16.20 3.91 -15.42
N LEU A 34 16.95 4.90 -14.91
CA LEU A 34 18.27 5.26 -15.44
C LEU A 34 19.29 4.14 -15.29
N MET A 35 19.29 3.38 -14.18
CA MET A 35 20.17 2.23 -14.01
C MET A 35 19.89 1.13 -15.04
N GLN A 36 18.61 0.87 -15.36
CA GLN A 36 18.25 -0.07 -16.41
C GLN A 36 18.73 0.43 -17.79
N LEU A 37 18.54 1.71 -18.10
CA LEU A 37 19.08 2.28 -19.35
C LEU A 37 20.61 2.19 -19.42
N GLY A 38 21.30 2.39 -18.30
CA GLY A 38 22.74 2.19 -18.21
C GLY A 38 23.16 0.74 -18.49
N ALA A 39 22.45 -0.24 -17.91
CA ALA A 39 22.69 -1.66 -18.19
C ALA A 39 22.44 -2.00 -19.67
N ALA A 40 21.38 -1.46 -20.27
CA ALA A 40 21.09 -1.62 -21.69
C ALA A 40 22.18 -1.00 -22.57
N ALA A 41 22.67 0.20 -22.23
CA ALA A 41 23.75 0.86 -22.96
C ALA A 41 25.05 0.05 -22.90
N LEU A 42 25.43 -0.45 -21.72
CA LEU A 42 26.60 -1.30 -21.54
C LEU A 42 26.50 -2.62 -22.33
N ALA A 43 25.32 -3.25 -22.33
CA ALA A 43 25.07 -4.44 -23.15
C ALA A 43 25.14 -4.13 -24.66
N GLY A 44 24.63 -2.97 -25.08
CA GLY A 44 24.73 -2.49 -26.46
C GLY A 44 26.17 -2.23 -26.90
N LEU A 45 27.01 -1.66 -26.03
CA LEU A 45 28.45 -1.51 -26.26
C LEU A 45 29.14 -2.87 -26.42
N GLY A 46 28.74 -3.88 -25.64
CA GLY A 46 29.20 -5.26 -25.81
C GLY A 46 28.86 -5.88 -27.16
N LEU A 47 27.67 -5.59 -27.70
CA LEU A 47 27.28 -6.04 -29.04
C LEU A 47 28.10 -5.34 -30.13
N LEU A 48 28.33 -4.04 -30.00
CA LEU A 48 29.18 -3.29 -30.92
C LEU A 48 30.62 -3.80 -30.89
N GLY A 49 31.17 -4.07 -29.71
CA GLY A 49 32.53 -4.61 -29.56
C GLY A 49 32.74 -5.93 -30.28
N ARG A 50 31.74 -6.82 -30.31
CA ARG A 50 31.81 -8.05 -31.10
C ARG A 50 31.81 -7.83 -32.61
N LYS A 51 31.21 -6.73 -33.09
CA LYS A 51 31.16 -6.44 -34.53
C LYS A 51 32.50 -5.92 -35.06
N TYR A 52 33.29 -5.27 -34.19
CA TYR A 52 34.54 -4.63 -34.57
C TYR A 52 35.80 -5.45 -34.24
N ASP A 53 35.65 -6.68 -33.76
CA ASP A 53 36.70 -7.70 -33.45
C ASP A 53 37.93 -7.29 -32.62
N ASP A 54 38.12 -6.01 -32.27
CA ASP A 54 39.44 -5.49 -31.86
C ASP A 54 39.43 -4.67 -30.55
N VAL A 55 38.33 -4.65 -29.81
CA VAL A 55 38.24 -3.86 -28.56
C VAL A 55 37.80 -4.73 -27.38
N ALA A 56 38.77 -5.39 -26.74
CA ALA A 56 38.54 -6.23 -25.55
C ALA A 56 37.77 -5.51 -24.42
N ALA A 57 37.97 -4.19 -24.28
CA ALA A 57 37.28 -3.37 -23.29
C ALA A 57 35.75 -3.35 -23.48
N LEU A 58 35.25 -3.42 -24.72
CA LEU A 58 33.81 -3.44 -25.01
C LEU A 58 33.17 -4.77 -24.57
N GLY A 59 33.93 -5.88 -24.62
CA GLY A 59 33.48 -7.17 -24.11
C GLY A 59 33.20 -7.13 -22.60
N VAL A 60 34.08 -6.49 -21.83
CA VAL A 60 33.91 -6.31 -20.38
C VAL A 60 32.68 -5.45 -20.06
N ALA A 61 32.48 -4.35 -20.79
CA ALA A 61 31.28 -3.52 -20.65
C ALA A 61 30.00 -4.34 -20.88
N GLY A 62 29.98 -5.19 -21.91
CA GLY A 62 28.85 -6.09 -22.17
C GLY A 62 28.57 -7.06 -21.03
N ALA A 63 29.61 -7.65 -20.43
CA ALA A 63 29.46 -8.58 -19.31
C ALA A 63 28.91 -7.88 -18.06
N ILE A 64 29.38 -6.66 -17.78
CA ILE A 64 28.83 -5.81 -16.71
C ILE A 64 27.36 -5.49 -16.99
N GLY A 65 27.02 -5.14 -18.23
CA GLY A 65 25.65 -4.88 -18.66
C GLY A 65 24.73 -6.08 -18.42
N ILE A 66 25.18 -7.30 -18.76
CA ILE A 66 24.43 -8.53 -18.48
C ILE A 66 24.25 -8.75 -16.98
N GLY A 67 25.33 -8.67 -16.20
CA GLY A 67 25.27 -8.87 -14.75
C GLY A 67 24.31 -7.88 -14.08
N ALA A 68 24.42 -6.59 -14.43
CA ALA A 68 23.51 -5.56 -13.96
C ALA A 68 22.06 -5.83 -14.40
N GLY A 69 21.84 -6.20 -15.66
CA GLY A 69 20.51 -6.54 -16.18
C GLY A 69 19.86 -7.70 -15.43
N VAL A 70 20.60 -8.77 -15.15
CA VAL A 70 20.12 -9.93 -14.37
C VAL A 70 19.78 -9.52 -12.93
N CYS A 71 20.64 -8.73 -12.27
CA CYS A 71 20.37 -8.23 -10.93
C CYS A 71 19.09 -7.38 -10.87
N LEU A 72 18.92 -6.45 -11.83
CA LEU A 72 17.82 -5.49 -11.86
C LEU A 72 16.49 -6.15 -12.27
N LEU A 73 16.49 -7.05 -13.24
CA LEU A 73 15.27 -7.62 -13.83
C LEU A 73 14.82 -8.94 -13.20
N VAL A 74 15.74 -9.71 -12.64
CA VAL A 74 15.45 -11.07 -12.14
C VAL A 74 15.64 -11.15 -10.64
N ILE A 75 16.85 -10.85 -10.15
CA ILE A 75 17.19 -11.08 -8.74
C ILE A 75 16.40 -10.12 -7.84
N GLY A 76 16.38 -8.82 -8.14
CA GLY A 76 15.64 -7.83 -7.35
C GLY A 76 14.15 -8.20 -7.15
N PRO A 77 13.37 -8.41 -8.23
CA PRO A 77 11.98 -8.84 -8.13
C PRO A 77 11.78 -10.17 -7.40
N LEU A 78 12.68 -11.13 -7.59
CA LEU A 78 12.62 -12.43 -6.90
C LEU A 78 12.85 -12.26 -5.40
N VAL A 79 13.87 -11.51 -4.98
CA VAL A 79 14.16 -11.22 -3.57
C VAL A 79 12.99 -10.49 -2.92
N ARG A 80 12.39 -9.51 -3.61
CA ARG A 80 11.19 -8.81 -3.13
C ARG A 80 9.98 -9.74 -3.01
N GLY A 81 9.78 -10.64 -3.96
CA GLY A 81 8.75 -11.67 -3.90
C GLY A 81 8.93 -12.62 -2.72
N LEU A 82 10.17 -13.03 -2.44
CA LEU A 82 10.51 -13.83 -1.26
C LEU A 82 10.28 -13.04 0.04
N ALA A 83 10.69 -11.77 0.10
CA ALA A 83 10.48 -10.91 1.27
C ALA A 83 8.99 -10.84 1.64
N ARG A 84 8.09 -10.65 0.64
CA ARG A 84 6.64 -10.65 0.85
C ARG A 84 6.11 -11.99 1.36
N ARG A 85 6.64 -13.12 0.85
CA ARG A 85 6.27 -14.46 1.34
C ARG A 85 6.71 -14.67 2.79
N PHE A 86 7.93 -14.23 3.15
CA PHE A 86 8.42 -14.31 4.52
C PHE A 86 7.66 -13.39 5.47
N ALA A 87 7.27 -12.20 5.01
CA ALA A 87 6.42 -11.29 5.76
C ALA A 87 5.03 -11.91 6.03
N ALA A 88 4.42 -12.53 5.03
CA ALA A 88 3.15 -13.25 5.17
C ALA A 88 3.26 -14.47 6.09
N ALA A 89 4.44 -15.09 6.18
CA ALA A 89 4.74 -16.16 7.13
C ALA A 89 5.21 -15.62 8.50
N GLU A 90 5.01 -14.33 8.78
CA GLU A 90 5.38 -13.64 10.02
C GLU A 90 6.87 -13.71 10.40
N ARG A 91 7.74 -14.03 9.45
CA ARG A 91 9.20 -14.03 9.62
C ARG A 91 9.79 -12.67 9.28
N LEU A 92 9.35 -11.64 10.02
CA LEU A 92 9.64 -10.22 9.75
C LEU A 92 11.14 -9.91 9.69
N GLY A 93 11.96 -10.56 10.54
CA GLY A 93 13.41 -10.37 10.52
C GLY A 93 14.09 -10.81 9.22
N ILE A 94 13.65 -11.93 8.64
CA ILE A 94 14.16 -12.42 7.35
C ILE A 94 13.65 -11.52 6.23
N ALA A 95 12.37 -11.15 6.27
CA ALA A 95 11.79 -10.24 5.28
C ALA A 95 12.52 -8.89 5.24
N SER A 96 12.86 -8.31 6.40
CA SER A 96 13.64 -7.08 6.50
C SER A 96 15.02 -7.21 5.84
N ARG A 97 15.76 -8.28 6.14
CA ARG A 97 17.08 -8.53 5.52
C ARG A 97 17.00 -8.72 4.02
N LEU A 98 15.95 -9.38 3.52
CA LEU A 98 15.73 -9.54 2.08
C LEU A 98 15.41 -8.19 1.42
N LEU A 99 14.65 -7.32 2.08
CA LEU A 99 14.44 -5.97 1.58
C LEU A 99 15.72 -5.12 1.57
N ASP A 100 16.60 -5.27 2.56
CA ASP A 100 17.93 -4.61 2.55
C ASP A 100 18.75 -5.05 1.33
N VAL A 101 18.76 -6.35 1.03
CA VAL A 101 19.42 -6.89 -0.18
C VAL A 101 18.75 -6.35 -1.45
N ALA A 102 17.42 -6.33 -1.49
CA ALA A 102 16.71 -5.81 -2.65
C ALA A 102 16.95 -4.30 -2.86
N GLU A 103 17.08 -3.52 -1.77
CA GLU A 103 17.37 -2.08 -1.82
C GLU A 103 18.77 -1.82 -2.40
N LEU A 104 19.75 -2.63 -1.98
CA LEU A 104 21.10 -2.58 -2.54
C LEU A 104 21.12 -2.92 -4.04
N LEU A 105 20.33 -3.91 -4.46
CA LEU A 105 20.28 -4.34 -5.86
C LEU A 105 19.47 -3.39 -6.75
N THR A 106 18.45 -2.74 -6.19
CA THR A 106 17.47 -1.95 -6.94
C THR A 106 17.13 -0.65 -6.21
N PRO A 107 18.09 0.27 -6.06
CA PRO A 107 17.88 1.49 -5.29
C PRO A 107 16.76 2.32 -5.94
N GLY A 108 15.86 2.82 -5.09
CA GLY A 108 14.70 3.60 -5.52
C GLY A 108 13.55 2.77 -6.12
N SER A 109 13.53 1.44 -6.05
CA SER A 109 12.38 0.65 -6.56
C SER A 109 11.12 0.70 -5.66
N GLY A 110 11.04 1.66 -4.74
CA GLY A 110 9.96 1.78 -3.74
C GLY A 110 10.11 0.84 -2.54
N ILE A 111 11.29 0.23 -2.35
CA ILE A 111 11.55 -0.68 -1.23
C ILE A 111 11.49 0.02 0.13
N ALA A 112 11.81 1.32 0.19
CA ALA A 112 11.71 2.11 1.41
C ALA A 112 10.28 2.09 1.99
N GLU A 113 9.25 2.15 1.14
CA GLU A 113 7.85 2.06 1.58
C GLU A 113 7.53 0.67 2.14
N GLU A 114 8.00 -0.40 1.49
CA GLU A 114 7.80 -1.78 2.00
C GLU A 114 8.54 -2.01 3.32
N LYS A 115 9.75 -1.46 3.48
CA LYS A 115 10.50 -1.50 4.73
C LYS A 115 9.79 -0.73 5.83
N ALA A 116 9.22 0.44 5.53
CA ALA A 116 8.42 1.20 6.49
C ALA A 116 7.18 0.40 6.96
N VAL A 117 6.49 -0.28 6.04
CA VAL A 117 5.36 -1.15 6.38
C VAL A 117 5.80 -2.33 7.25
N LEU A 118 6.88 -3.03 6.91
CA LEU A 118 7.41 -4.12 7.74
C LEU A 118 7.90 -3.64 9.11
N GLY A 119 8.49 -2.43 9.17
CA GLY A 119 8.88 -1.78 10.41
C GLY A 119 7.69 -1.57 11.33
N ALA A 120 6.61 -0.97 10.82
CA ALA A 120 5.37 -0.79 11.57
C ALA A 120 4.76 -2.12 12.04
N MET A 121 4.74 -3.16 11.18
CA MET A 121 4.27 -4.49 11.58
C MET A 121 5.12 -5.09 12.71
N LYS A 122 6.44 -4.87 12.67
CA LYS A 122 7.35 -5.34 13.71
C LYS A 122 7.11 -4.58 15.03
N GLU A 123 6.94 -3.27 14.98
CA GLU A 123 6.65 -2.45 16.16
C GLU A 123 5.34 -2.84 16.84
N ILE A 124 4.28 -3.08 16.06
CA ILE A 124 2.99 -3.59 16.57
C ILE A 124 3.20 -4.93 17.28
N ARG A 125 3.95 -5.85 16.67
CA ARG A 125 4.23 -7.16 17.26
C ARG A 125 5.07 -7.09 18.53
N ASP A 126 6.06 -6.19 18.56
CA ASP A 126 6.94 -5.98 19.71
C ASP A 126 6.22 -5.23 20.85
N GLY A 127 4.95 -4.83 20.66
CA GLY A 127 4.17 -4.09 21.66
C GLY A 127 4.61 -2.63 21.85
N ARG A 128 5.47 -2.11 20.97
CA ARG A 128 6.04 -0.75 21.05
C ARG A 128 5.15 0.32 20.43
N ILE A 129 3.84 0.14 20.59
CA ILE A 129 2.83 1.02 19.99
C ILE A 129 2.96 2.46 20.53
N GLU A 130 3.16 2.60 21.84
CA GLU A 130 3.26 3.92 22.48
C GLU A 130 4.48 4.71 22.00
N GLU A 131 5.64 4.06 21.88
CA GLU A 131 6.86 4.71 21.35
C GLU A 131 6.64 5.23 19.92
N THR A 132 5.97 4.44 19.08
CA THR A 132 5.64 4.84 17.70
C THR A 132 4.61 5.97 17.67
N VAL A 133 3.58 5.92 18.53
CA VAL A 133 2.58 7.01 18.65
C VAL A 133 3.25 8.31 19.11
N ASP A 134 4.14 8.26 20.11
CA ASP A 134 4.88 9.41 20.60
C ASP A 134 5.78 10.01 19.51
N ALA A 135 6.49 9.18 18.75
CA ALA A 135 7.29 9.62 17.61
C ALA A 135 6.43 10.29 16.52
N LEU A 136 5.24 9.75 16.23
CA LEU A 136 4.30 10.33 15.27
C LEU A 136 3.72 11.65 15.79
N ASN A 137 3.38 11.78 17.07
CA ASN A 137 2.94 13.04 17.66
C ASN A 137 4.05 14.10 17.61
N ALA A 138 5.29 13.76 17.96
CA ALA A 138 6.42 14.67 17.84
C ALA A 138 6.72 15.07 16.38
N ALA A 139 6.41 14.21 15.41
CA ALA A 139 6.45 14.56 13.99
C ALA A 139 5.28 15.49 13.60
N LYS A 140 4.08 15.23 14.12
CA LYS A 140 2.86 16.04 13.90
C LYS A 140 3.05 17.49 14.33
N ASP A 141 3.68 17.71 15.48
CA ASP A 141 3.92 19.06 16.02
C ASP A 141 4.77 19.91 15.09
N ARG A 142 5.70 19.28 14.36
CA ARG A 142 6.61 19.93 13.40
C ARG A 142 6.06 19.94 11.98
N ALA A 143 4.99 19.20 11.71
CA ALA A 143 4.45 19.03 10.37
C ALA A 143 3.55 20.21 9.93
N PRO A 144 3.55 20.56 8.64
CA PRO A 144 2.58 21.50 8.08
C PRO A 144 1.15 20.96 8.25
N ALA A 145 0.16 21.86 8.27
CA ALA A 145 -1.24 21.52 8.54
C ALA A 145 -1.78 20.39 7.65
N GLU A 146 -1.39 20.38 6.36
CA GLU A 146 -1.78 19.36 5.38
C GLU A 146 -1.29 17.95 5.74
N ALA A 147 -0.09 17.84 6.32
CA ALA A 147 0.52 16.56 6.68
C ALA A 147 0.00 16.02 8.02
N ARG A 148 -0.57 16.87 8.88
CA ARG A 148 -1.09 16.46 10.20
C ARG A 148 -2.20 15.43 10.08
N LEU A 149 -3.15 15.63 9.17
CA LEU A 149 -4.25 14.69 8.93
C LEU A 149 -3.72 13.28 8.57
N ALA A 150 -2.71 13.19 7.70
CA ALA A 150 -2.12 11.92 7.33
C ALA A 150 -1.38 11.24 8.50
N ILE A 151 -0.85 12.02 9.44
CA ILE A 151 -0.23 11.50 10.66
C ILE A 151 -1.30 10.99 11.62
N ASP A 152 -2.37 11.74 11.87
CA ASP A 152 -3.48 11.33 12.74
C ASP A 152 -4.16 10.04 12.21
N GLU A 153 -4.31 9.91 10.89
CA GLU A 153 -4.80 8.67 10.27
C GLU A 153 -3.89 7.47 10.51
N ARG A 154 -2.56 7.67 10.48
CA ARG A 154 -1.59 6.61 10.77
C ARG A 154 -1.63 6.20 12.22
N ILE A 155 -1.78 7.16 13.15
CA ILE A 155 -1.93 6.87 14.58
C ILE A 155 -3.22 6.05 14.82
N ALA A 156 -4.34 6.46 14.24
CA ALA A 156 -5.59 5.70 14.34
C ALA A 156 -5.44 4.27 13.79
N LEU A 157 -4.83 4.11 12.60
CA LEU A 157 -4.57 2.78 12.02
C LEU A 157 -3.62 1.93 12.86
N LEU A 158 -2.65 2.55 13.55
CA LEU A 158 -1.75 1.83 14.44
C LEU A 158 -2.49 1.25 15.64
N TYR A 159 -3.38 2.03 16.28
CA TYR A 159 -4.26 1.53 17.34
C TYR A 159 -5.19 0.43 16.84
N LEU A 160 -5.78 0.58 15.65
CA LEU A 160 -6.62 -0.43 15.02
C LEU A 160 -5.84 -1.73 14.76
N ALA A 161 -4.63 -1.63 14.20
CA ALA A 161 -3.79 -2.79 13.94
C ALA A 161 -3.33 -3.52 15.22
N ALA A 162 -3.28 -2.79 16.33
CA ALA A 162 -2.99 -3.30 17.67
C ALA A 162 -4.23 -3.83 18.43
N TYR A 163 -5.40 -3.89 17.81
CA TYR A 163 -6.67 -4.28 18.45
C TYR A 163 -7.09 -3.36 19.62
N ARG A 164 -6.56 -2.13 19.68
CA ARG A 164 -6.86 -1.12 20.70
C ARG A 164 -8.00 -0.22 20.23
N TRP A 165 -9.19 -0.82 20.11
CA TRP A 165 -10.36 -0.20 19.49
C TRP A 165 -10.77 1.11 20.15
N THR A 166 -10.80 1.14 21.48
CA THR A 166 -11.19 2.34 22.25
C THR A 166 -10.23 3.50 22.01
N ASP A 167 -8.93 3.24 21.96
CA ASP A 167 -7.92 4.28 21.73
C ASP A 167 -7.97 4.81 20.29
N ALA A 168 -8.20 3.92 19.32
CA ALA A 168 -8.42 4.31 17.93
C ALA A 168 -9.64 5.23 17.77
N ILE A 169 -10.76 4.87 18.42
CA ILE A 169 -11.99 5.65 18.42
C ILE A 169 -11.75 7.01 19.06
N ALA A 170 -11.20 7.04 20.29
CA ALA A 170 -10.94 8.28 21.01
C ALA A 170 -10.01 9.21 20.22
N HIS A 171 -8.95 8.66 19.62
CA HIS A 171 -8.03 9.44 18.78
C HIS A 171 -8.74 10.00 17.54
N ALA A 172 -9.54 9.18 16.85
CA ALA A 172 -10.29 9.59 15.67
C ALA A 172 -11.34 10.67 16.00
N GLU A 173 -12.07 10.56 17.10
CA GLU A 173 -13.03 11.58 17.51
C GLU A 173 -12.35 12.92 17.83
N ALA A 174 -11.20 12.88 18.50
CA ALA A 174 -10.46 14.08 18.85
C ALA A 174 -9.83 14.79 17.63
N HIS A 175 -9.29 14.03 16.66
CA HIS A 175 -8.42 14.59 15.61
C HIS A 175 -8.99 14.47 14.20
N LEU A 176 -9.73 13.39 13.91
CA LEU A 176 -10.26 13.10 12.57
C LEU A 176 -11.72 13.55 12.42
N PHE A 177 -12.49 13.57 13.50
CA PHE A 177 -13.90 13.98 13.54
C PHE A 177 -14.18 15.12 14.55
N PRO A 178 -13.38 16.20 14.58
CA PRO A 178 -13.42 17.21 15.65
C PRO A 178 -14.76 17.94 15.80
N SER A 179 -15.66 17.86 14.81
CA SER A 179 -17.00 18.44 14.87
C SER A 179 -18.06 17.55 15.56
N GLY A 180 -17.66 16.43 16.18
CA GLY A 180 -18.52 15.48 16.90
C GLY A 180 -19.45 14.65 15.99
N ASP A 181 -19.66 15.09 14.76
CA ASP A 181 -20.62 14.49 13.87
C ASP A 181 -19.95 14.16 12.54
N ALA A 182 -19.36 12.96 12.48
CA ALA A 182 -18.88 12.35 11.25
C ALA A 182 -19.98 12.30 10.18
N SER A 183 -21.26 12.45 10.57
CA SER A 183 -22.45 12.45 9.72
C SER A 183 -22.95 13.85 9.33
N ARG A 184 -22.37 14.95 9.84
CA ARG A 184 -22.86 16.29 9.51
C ARG A 184 -22.52 16.63 8.05
N PRO A 185 -23.52 16.92 7.20
CA PRO A 185 -23.24 17.41 5.86
C PRO A 185 -22.49 18.75 5.98
N ARG A 186 -21.36 18.85 5.27
CA ARG A 186 -20.59 20.10 5.17
C ARG A 186 -21.54 21.19 4.71
N LYS A 187 -21.62 22.31 5.44
CA LYS A 187 -22.51 23.42 5.05
C LYS A 187 -22.11 23.89 3.65
N ALA A 188 -23.08 23.97 2.74
CA ALA A 188 -22.87 24.54 1.42
C ALA A 188 -22.34 25.98 1.57
N GLY A 189 -21.08 26.21 1.19
CA GLY A 189 -20.40 27.50 1.32
C GLY A 189 -19.09 27.49 2.11
N GLU A 190 -18.77 26.40 2.82
CA GLU A 190 -17.47 26.27 3.49
C GLU A 190 -16.40 25.85 2.47
N THR A 191 -15.61 26.82 2.03
CA THR A 191 -14.54 26.63 1.05
C THR A 191 -13.58 25.55 1.56
N PRO A 192 -13.35 24.46 0.80
CA PRO A 192 -12.32 23.50 1.15
C PRO A 192 -10.97 24.21 1.23
N PRO A 193 -10.07 23.78 2.15
CA PRO A 193 -8.71 24.25 2.14
C PRO A 193 -8.17 24.11 0.72
N PRO A 194 -7.57 25.17 0.17
CA PRO A 194 -7.08 25.16 -1.19
C PRO A 194 -5.99 24.09 -1.28
N GLU A 195 -6.18 23.15 -2.21
CA GLU A 195 -5.13 22.29 -2.75
C GLU A 195 -4.62 21.15 -1.84
N ALA A 196 -5.11 19.93 -2.12
CA ALA A 196 -4.31 18.69 -1.96
C ALA A 196 -4.96 17.47 -2.62
N HIS A 197 -6.27 17.52 -2.89
CA HIS A 197 -7.00 16.38 -3.42
C HIS A 197 -7.84 16.79 -4.63
N ALA A 198 -7.78 15.98 -5.69
CA ALA A 198 -8.60 16.17 -6.88
C ALA A 198 -10.07 16.39 -6.46
N PRO A 199 -10.74 17.44 -6.97
CA PRO A 199 -12.17 17.65 -6.74
C PRO A 199 -12.92 16.34 -7.01
N GLY A 200 -13.67 15.86 -6.02
CA GLY A 200 -14.38 14.58 -6.11
C GLY A 200 -13.61 13.35 -5.61
N SER A 201 -12.44 13.47 -4.98
CA SER A 201 -11.82 12.31 -4.31
C SER A 201 -12.67 11.84 -3.11
N LEU A 202 -12.75 10.51 -2.90
CA LEU A 202 -13.45 9.93 -1.75
C LEU A 202 -12.92 10.46 -0.42
N ARG A 203 -11.60 10.67 -0.33
CA ARG A 203 -10.94 11.23 0.85
C ARG A 203 -11.47 12.61 1.20
N ALA A 204 -11.62 13.49 0.21
CA ALA A 204 -12.15 14.84 0.42
C ALA A 204 -13.61 14.82 0.91
N ALA A 205 -14.42 13.87 0.45
CA ALA A 205 -15.82 13.75 0.85
C ALA A 205 -16.01 13.11 2.24
N LEU A 206 -15.18 12.12 2.58
CA LEU A 206 -15.21 11.47 3.89
C LEU A 206 -14.50 12.29 4.99
N GLY A 207 -13.52 13.11 4.60
CA GLY A 207 -12.62 13.83 5.52
C GLY A 207 -11.38 13.02 5.92
N VAL A 208 -11.36 11.72 5.63
CA VAL A 208 -10.26 10.79 5.88
C VAL A 208 -10.13 9.78 4.75
N ALA A 209 -9.02 9.04 4.72
CA ALA A 209 -8.81 7.93 3.82
C ALA A 209 -9.92 6.85 3.96
N PRO A 210 -10.50 6.34 2.86
CA PRO A 210 -11.51 5.28 2.90
C PRO A 210 -11.09 4.03 3.70
N PRO A 211 -9.83 3.53 3.63
CA PRO A 211 -9.38 2.46 4.51
C PRO A 211 -9.57 2.76 6.01
N VAL A 212 -9.21 3.97 6.45
CA VAL A 212 -9.33 4.40 7.86
C VAL A 212 -10.80 4.46 8.27
N TRP A 213 -11.66 5.02 7.41
CA TRP A 213 -13.10 5.08 7.63
C TRP A 213 -13.71 3.70 7.86
N VAL A 214 -13.37 2.75 6.98
CA VAL A 214 -13.88 1.38 7.08
C VAL A 214 -13.38 0.72 8.36
N GLU A 215 -12.08 0.77 8.66
CA GLU A 215 -11.57 0.16 9.91
C GLU A 215 -12.17 0.76 11.18
N LEU A 216 -12.38 2.09 11.23
CA LEU A 216 -13.04 2.75 12.36
C LEU A 216 -14.50 2.30 12.51
N LEU A 217 -15.25 2.17 11.42
CA LEU A 217 -16.59 1.56 11.45
C LEU A 217 -16.54 0.16 12.09
N GLY A 218 -15.51 -0.62 11.76
CA GLY A 218 -15.28 -1.93 12.37
C GLY A 218 -14.95 -1.86 13.86
N ALA A 219 -14.18 -0.85 14.28
CA ALA A 219 -13.90 -0.62 15.70
C ALA A 219 -15.16 -0.30 16.49
N TYR A 220 -16.01 0.62 16.00
CA TYR A 220 -17.30 0.92 16.63
C TYR A 220 -18.19 -0.33 16.75
N GLY A 221 -18.25 -1.15 15.69
CA GLY A 221 -19.01 -2.40 15.76
C GLY A 221 -18.46 -3.40 16.79
N ARG A 222 -17.12 -3.52 16.92
CA ARG A 222 -16.49 -4.40 17.92
C ARG A 222 -16.67 -3.91 19.36
N THR A 223 -16.80 -2.60 19.58
CA THR A 223 -17.10 -2.02 20.90
C THR A 223 -18.60 -1.98 21.20
N GLY A 224 -19.45 -2.48 20.29
CA GLY A 224 -20.91 -2.55 20.46
C GLY A 224 -21.69 -1.31 20.05
N ASP A 225 -21.03 -0.26 19.53
CA ASP A 225 -21.70 0.95 19.03
C ASP A 225 -22.15 0.76 17.57
N LEU A 226 -23.11 -0.14 17.39
CA LEU A 226 -23.67 -0.48 16.08
C LEU A 226 -24.39 0.72 15.44
N ASP A 227 -24.93 1.64 16.23
CA ASP A 227 -25.61 2.82 15.72
C ASP A 227 -24.63 3.80 15.05
N ARG A 228 -23.47 4.05 15.69
CA ARG A 228 -22.42 4.87 15.07
C ARG A 228 -21.83 4.18 13.85
N ALA A 229 -21.59 2.88 13.91
CA ALA A 229 -21.13 2.09 12.77
C ALA A 229 -22.13 2.16 11.59
N ALA A 230 -23.44 2.07 11.85
CA ALA A 230 -24.48 2.19 10.84
C ALA A 230 -24.51 3.59 10.18
N ARG A 231 -24.38 4.67 10.98
CA ARG A 231 -24.28 6.04 10.44
C ARG A 231 -23.04 6.22 9.56
N MET A 232 -21.90 5.67 9.97
CA MET A 232 -20.68 5.69 9.17
C MET A 232 -20.83 4.92 7.85
N LEU A 233 -21.53 3.77 7.87
CA LEU A 233 -21.84 3.01 6.67
C LEU A 233 -22.75 3.80 5.73
N ALA A 234 -23.84 4.37 6.24
CA ALA A 234 -24.79 5.15 5.46
C ALA A 234 -24.12 6.34 4.77
N LYS A 235 -23.27 7.08 5.48
CA LYS A 235 -22.49 8.18 4.87
C LYS A 235 -21.53 7.68 3.80
N LEU A 236 -20.86 6.55 4.02
CA LEU A 236 -19.98 5.98 3.01
C LEU A 236 -20.76 5.61 1.74
N GLU A 237 -21.94 5.01 1.88
CA GLU A 237 -22.81 4.67 0.75
C GLU A 237 -23.27 5.91 -0.02
N ASP A 238 -23.69 6.96 0.68
CA ASP A 238 -24.09 8.24 0.08
C ASP A 238 -22.95 8.88 -0.72
N VAL A 239 -21.76 8.98 -0.12
CA VAL A 239 -20.56 9.53 -0.78
C VAL A 239 -20.10 8.71 -1.98
N CYS A 240 -20.41 7.41 -1.98
CA CYS A 240 -20.01 6.48 -3.03
C CYS A 240 -21.12 6.23 -4.07
N ASP A 241 -22.26 6.89 -3.97
CA ASP A 241 -23.34 6.70 -4.93
C ASP A 241 -22.89 7.10 -6.36
N GLY A 242 -23.20 6.25 -7.33
CA GLY A 242 -22.74 6.40 -8.72
C GLY A 242 -21.24 6.20 -8.96
N ARG A 243 -20.45 5.77 -7.96
CA ARG A 243 -18.99 5.62 -8.07
C ARG A 243 -18.52 4.17 -8.18
N GLU A 244 -18.13 3.76 -9.39
CA GLU A 244 -17.62 2.40 -9.63
C GLU A 244 -16.30 2.12 -8.89
N ASP A 245 -15.43 3.12 -8.78
CA ASP A 245 -14.13 3.04 -8.08
C ASP A 245 -14.26 2.82 -6.56
N ALA A 246 -15.44 3.09 -6.01
CA ALA A 246 -15.74 2.95 -4.60
C ALA A 246 -16.37 1.60 -4.21
N SER A 247 -16.74 0.78 -5.20
CA SER A 247 -17.47 -0.49 -5.01
C SER A 247 -16.78 -1.45 -4.02
N LEU A 248 -15.45 -1.51 -4.03
CA LEU A 248 -14.66 -2.33 -3.10
C LEU A 248 -14.83 -1.87 -1.65
N TRP A 249 -14.83 -0.56 -1.40
CA TRP A 249 -14.96 0.01 -0.05
C TRP A 249 -16.35 -0.21 0.52
N ILE A 250 -17.39 0.02 -0.29
CA ILE A 250 -18.79 -0.27 0.10
C ILE A 250 -18.94 -1.76 0.42
N HIS A 251 -18.41 -2.64 -0.43
CA HIS A 251 -18.49 -4.08 -0.19
C HIS A 251 -17.83 -4.49 1.13
N ARG A 252 -16.62 -4.00 1.40
CA ARG A 252 -15.89 -4.27 2.66
C ARG A 252 -16.65 -3.73 3.87
N ALA A 253 -17.15 -2.50 3.80
CA ALA A 253 -17.87 -1.85 4.89
C ALA A 253 -19.18 -2.57 5.23
N ARG A 254 -20.00 -2.90 4.22
CA ARG A 254 -21.24 -3.67 4.39
C ARG A 254 -20.98 -5.03 5.02
N MET A 255 -19.98 -5.74 4.51
CA MET A 255 -19.61 -7.06 5.00
C MET A 255 -19.20 -7.00 6.47
N MET A 256 -18.35 -6.03 6.84
CA MET A 256 -17.89 -5.88 8.21
C MET A 256 -19.03 -5.47 9.15
N PHE A 257 -19.85 -4.49 8.77
CA PHE A 257 -21.00 -4.07 9.57
C PHE A 257 -21.97 -5.24 9.81
N LEU A 258 -22.34 -5.97 8.76
CA LEU A 258 -23.26 -7.09 8.85
C LEU A 258 -22.69 -8.25 9.67
N ALA A 259 -21.39 -8.49 9.59
CA ALA A 259 -20.73 -9.50 10.42
C ALA A 259 -20.76 -9.11 11.90
N LEU A 260 -20.38 -7.87 12.23
CA LEU A 260 -20.38 -7.37 13.61
C LEU A 260 -21.79 -7.21 14.19
N ALA A 261 -22.81 -7.06 13.34
CA ALA A 261 -24.22 -7.04 13.71
C ALA A 261 -24.87 -8.45 13.77
N GLY A 262 -24.09 -9.54 13.71
CA GLY A 262 -24.60 -10.92 13.80
C GLY A 262 -25.50 -11.35 12.63
N ARG A 263 -25.45 -10.65 11.49
CA ARG A 263 -26.32 -10.91 10.33
C ARG A 263 -25.75 -11.99 9.41
N THR A 264 -25.54 -13.20 9.94
CA THR A 264 -24.95 -14.35 9.24
C THR A 264 -25.53 -14.63 7.84
N GLY A 265 -26.86 -14.56 7.68
CA GLY A 265 -27.52 -14.78 6.39
C GLY A 265 -27.15 -13.72 5.34
N ALA A 266 -27.04 -12.45 5.74
CA ALA A 266 -26.65 -11.36 4.86
C ALA A 266 -25.16 -11.44 4.48
N VAL A 267 -24.30 -11.78 5.45
CA VAL A 267 -22.87 -12.02 5.20
C VAL A 267 -22.69 -13.17 4.21
N ARG A 268 -23.38 -14.30 4.41
CA ARG A 268 -23.35 -15.45 3.49
C ARG A 268 -23.71 -15.04 2.05
N ALA A 269 -24.72 -14.20 1.89
CA ALA A 269 -25.13 -13.71 0.58
C ALA A 269 -24.08 -12.79 -0.06
N LEU A 270 -23.39 -11.96 0.72
CA LEU A 270 -22.34 -11.08 0.23
C LEU A 270 -21.06 -11.83 -0.15
N VAL A 271 -20.66 -12.82 0.65
CA VAL A 271 -19.43 -13.60 0.41
C VAL A 271 -19.63 -14.73 -0.62
N ALA A 272 -20.83 -14.88 -1.19
CA ALA A 272 -21.10 -15.91 -2.20
C ALA A 272 -20.12 -15.78 -3.39
N PRO A 273 -19.52 -16.88 -3.89
CA PRO A 273 -18.49 -16.84 -4.92
C PRO A 273 -18.86 -16.04 -6.18
N ARG A 274 -20.15 -16.02 -6.53
CA ARG A 274 -20.67 -15.27 -7.69
C ARG A 274 -20.63 -13.75 -7.49
N ARG A 275 -20.80 -13.28 -6.26
CA ARG A 275 -20.86 -11.85 -5.90
C ARG A 275 -19.50 -11.30 -5.45
N ALA A 276 -18.70 -12.11 -4.77
CA ALA A 276 -17.38 -11.72 -4.26
C ALA A 276 -16.25 -12.50 -4.94
N ARG A 277 -16.11 -12.35 -6.27
CA ARG A 277 -15.09 -13.05 -7.06
C ARG A 277 -13.65 -12.69 -6.64
N HIS A 278 -13.46 -11.51 -6.07
CA HIS A 278 -12.17 -11.02 -5.59
C HIS A 278 -11.76 -11.63 -4.24
N MET A 279 -12.67 -12.27 -3.50
CA MET A 279 -12.36 -12.86 -2.20
C MET A 279 -11.78 -14.27 -2.31
N SER A 280 -10.74 -14.54 -1.53
CA SER A 280 -10.20 -15.89 -1.34
C SER A 280 -11.16 -16.77 -0.51
N ALA A 281 -10.99 -18.09 -0.58
CA ALA A 281 -11.78 -19.01 0.25
C ALA A 281 -11.58 -18.75 1.76
N ALA A 282 -10.33 -18.50 2.19
CA ALA A 282 -10.00 -18.19 3.58
C ALA A 282 -10.70 -16.91 4.06
N ALA A 283 -10.72 -15.85 3.24
CA ALA A 283 -11.43 -14.62 3.59
C ALA A 283 -12.93 -14.86 3.78
N ARG A 284 -13.56 -15.66 2.92
CA ARG A 284 -14.99 -16.01 3.06
C ARG A 284 -15.26 -16.75 4.37
N THR A 285 -14.42 -17.74 4.71
CA THR A 285 -14.54 -18.49 5.96
C THR A 285 -14.37 -17.58 7.18
N TYR A 286 -13.38 -16.68 7.16
CA TYR A 286 -13.13 -15.73 8.23
C TYR A 286 -14.36 -14.86 8.51
N TRP A 287 -14.96 -14.24 7.50
CA TRP A 287 -16.11 -13.36 7.70
C TRP A 287 -17.37 -14.10 8.15
N MET A 288 -17.55 -15.35 7.71
CA MET A 288 -18.60 -16.20 8.25
C MET A 288 -18.38 -16.51 9.73
N ALA A 289 -17.14 -16.78 10.15
CA ALA A 289 -16.80 -17.01 11.54
C ALA A 289 -17.06 -15.78 12.42
N VAL A 290 -16.61 -14.59 11.99
CA VAL A 290 -16.89 -13.32 12.69
C VAL A 290 -18.39 -13.12 12.86
N ALA A 291 -19.19 -13.36 11.81
CA ALA A 291 -20.63 -13.19 11.88
C ALA A 291 -21.35 -14.18 12.82
N HIS A 292 -20.71 -15.30 13.16
CA HIS A 292 -21.25 -16.29 14.09
C HIS A 292 -20.86 -16.03 15.55
N GLU A 293 -19.80 -15.24 15.78
CA GLU A 293 -19.32 -14.88 17.11
C GLU A 293 -20.15 -13.75 17.75
N HIS A 294 -20.78 -12.91 16.91
CA HIS A 294 -21.66 -11.81 17.30
C HIS A 294 -23.14 -12.15 17.11
#